data_AF-A0A934SD40-F1
#
_entry.id   AF-A0A934SD40-F1
#
_cell.length_a   1.000
_cell.length_b   1.000
_cell.length_c   1.000
_cell.angle_alpha   90.00
_cell.angle_beta   90.00
_cell.angle_gamma   90.00
#
_symmetry.space_group_name_H-M   'P 1'
#
loop_
_entity.id
_entity.type
_entity.pdbx_description
1 polymer ?
#
loop_
_entity_poly.entity_id
_entity_poly.type
_entity_poly.pdbx_seq_one_letter_code
_entity_poly.pdbx_strand_id
1 'polypeptide(L)'
;MKSGKNLKKGGFTLLETVIAIGVLAVLLTGFMAVFGPAANSIKRSINAQEADRLATSVERELVTLHKNESTTTIKSGFDKAFTWLDECDDYRTAIFVYQYRANPDSIRSDETLQPVKSAKGQPGKDYIVLPMVRRLDDPEFFNDLPAIEGTLFLVKCTQLTFDEQDRLVADPNKTNGKILDPRNDTAVSVPDRYPDSVIAFAAEFHAMPTTTVAYFKGDGFKRRFETAKNPVFVRNLAVRR
;
A
#
# COMPACT_ATOMS: atom_id res chain seq x y z
N MET A 1 -45.43 13.68 -62.26
CA MET A 1 -44.80 12.51 -61.62
C MET A 1 -43.29 12.70 -61.59
N LYS A 2 -42.69 12.92 -60.41
CA LYS A 2 -41.22 12.92 -60.24
C LYS A 2 -40.77 11.48 -59.98
N SER A 3 -40.03 10.90 -60.92
CA SER A 3 -39.44 9.57 -60.77
C SER A 3 -38.31 9.64 -59.75
N GLY A 4 -38.52 9.02 -58.58
CA GLY A 4 -37.49 8.89 -57.55
C GLY A 4 -36.39 7.93 -58.01
N LYS A 5 -35.17 8.43 -58.15
CA LYS A 5 -33.98 7.59 -58.34
C LYS A 5 -33.80 6.72 -57.09
N ASN A 6 -34.11 5.44 -57.19
CA ASN A 6 -33.65 4.42 -56.24
C ASN A 6 -32.12 4.35 -56.30
N LEU A 7 -31.45 4.95 -55.33
CA LEU A 7 -30.02 4.73 -55.07
C LEU A 7 -29.86 3.27 -54.64
N LYS A 8 -29.40 2.42 -55.56
CA LYS A 8 -28.99 1.04 -55.24
C LYS A 8 -27.88 1.13 -54.19
N LYS A 9 -28.12 0.61 -52.98
CA LYS A 9 -27.05 0.38 -52.00
C LYS A 9 -26.09 -0.65 -52.60
N GLY A 10 -24.88 -0.22 -52.97
CA GLY A 10 -23.84 -1.10 -53.48
C GLY A 10 -23.40 -2.10 -52.41
N GLY A 11 -23.39 -3.38 -52.74
CA GLY A 11 -22.77 -4.41 -51.91
C GLY A 11 -21.25 -4.40 -52.11
N PHE A 12 -20.51 -4.77 -51.06
CA PHE A 12 -19.05 -4.91 -51.13
C PHE A 12 -18.66 -6.12 -51.98
N THR A 13 -17.59 -5.98 -52.77
CA THR A 13 -17.05 -7.11 -53.53
C THR A 13 -16.26 -8.04 -52.61
N LEU A 14 -16.15 -9.31 -53.01
CA LEU A 14 -15.40 -10.32 -52.24
C LEU A 14 -13.92 -9.93 -52.14
N LEU A 15 -13.36 -9.33 -53.19
CA LEU A 15 -11.99 -8.83 -53.23
C LEU A 15 -11.76 -7.65 -52.27
N GLU A 16 -12.67 -6.68 -52.25
CA GLU A 16 -12.60 -5.52 -51.36
C GLU A 16 -12.69 -5.93 -49.89
N THR A 17 -13.56 -6.90 -49.58
CA THR A 17 -13.71 -7.46 -48.23
C THR A 17 -12.43 -8.16 -47.77
N VAL A 18 -11.78 -8.95 -48.65
CA VAL A 18 -10.52 -9.64 -48.33
C VAL A 18 -9.38 -8.64 -48.10
N ILE A 19 -9.26 -7.60 -48.94
CA ILE A 19 -8.26 -6.56 -48.77
C ILE A 19 -8.50 -5.79 -47.45
N ALA A 20 -9.75 -5.43 -47.16
CA ALA A 20 -10.11 -4.72 -45.94
C ALA A 20 -9.77 -5.52 -44.68
N ILE A 21 -10.07 -6.83 -44.66
CA ILE A 21 -9.71 -7.72 -43.54
C ILE A 21 -8.19 -7.84 -43.42
N GLY A 22 -7.48 -7.97 -44.54
CA GLY A 22 -6.01 -8.05 -44.55
C GLY A 22 -5.36 -6.79 -43.97
N VAL A 23 -5.81 -5.61 -44.40
CA VAL A 23 -5.33 -4.33 -43.88
C VAL A 23 -5.69 -4.16 -42.40
N LEU A 24 -6.92 -4.51 -42.01
CA LEU A 24 -7.37 -4.45 -40.62
C LEU A 24 -6.52 -5.35 -39.70
N ALA A 25 -6.22 -6.58 -40.14
CA ALA A 25 -5.42 -7.52 -39.36
C ALA A 25 -3.99 -7.01 -39.15
N VAL A 26 -3.35 -6.46 -40.20
CA VAL A 26 -2.01 -5.88 -40.10
C VAL A 26 -2.01 -4.66 -39.16
N LEU A 27 -3.01 -3.78 -39.27
CA LEU A 27 -3.14 -2.61 -38.40
C LEU A 27 -3.36 -3.01 -36.93
N LEU A 28 -4.24 -3.96 -36.65
CA LEU A 28 -4.50 -4.43 -35.28
C LEU A 28 -3.27 -5.12 -34.68
N THR A 29 -2.57 -5.93 -35.46
CA THR A 29 -1.35 -6.62 -35.00
C THR A 29 -0.23 -5.62 -34.71
N GLY A 30 -0.01 -4.65 -35.61
CA GLY A 30 0.97 -3.57 -35.40
C GLY A 30 0.61 -2.71 -34.19
N PHE A 31 -0.66 -2.38 -34.02
CA PHE A 31 -1.15 -1.65 -32.84
C PHE A 31 -0.87 -2.43 -31.55
N MET A 32 -1.24 -3.71 -31.47
CA MET A 32 -1.04 -4.52 -30.26
C MET A 32 0.45 -4.73 -29.94
N ALA A 33 1.31 -4.85 -30.96
CA ALA A 33 2.76 -4.98 -30.79
C ALA A 33 3.39 -3.75 -30.11
N VAL A 34 2.83 -2.55 -30.30
CA VAL A 34 3.32 -1.31 -29.69
C VAL A 34 2.60 -0.99 -28.38
N PHE A 35 1.27 -1.13 -28.35
CA PHE A 35 0.46 -0.76 -27.20
C PHE A 35 0.55 -1.75 -26.05
N GLY A 36 0.78 -3.04 -26.31
CA GLY A 36 0.96 -4.05 -25.26
C GLY A 36 2.15 -3.73 -24.33
N PRO A 37 3.37 -3.59 -24.88
CA PRO A 37 4.54 -3.17 -24.11
C PRO A 37 4.37 -1.80 -23.44
N ALA A 38 3.79 -0.81 -24.12
CA ALA A 38 3.57 0.52 -23.56
C ALA A 38 2.58 0.49 -22.37
N ALA A 39 1.47 -0.23 -22.49
CA ALA A 39 0.50 -0.40 -21.40
C ALA A 39 1.12 -1.13 -20.20
N ASN A 40 1.96 -2.13 -20.44
CA ASN A 40 2.69 -2.84 -19.38
C ASN A 40 3.72 -1.93 -18.71
N SER A 41 4.42 -1.09 -19.47
CA SER A 41 5.36 -0.10 -18.93
C SER A 41 4.65 0.93 -18.03
N ILE A 42 3.51 1.47 -18.49
CA ILE A 42 2.69 2.40 -17.70
C ILE A 42 2.16 1.73 -16.43
N LYS A 43 1.66 0.49 -16.50
CA LYS A 43 1.21 -0.24 -15.31
C LYS A 43 2.36 -0.47 -14.32
N ARG A 44 3.55 -0.84 -14.80
CA ARG A 44 4.73 -1.02 -13.94
C ARG A 44 5.16 0.29 -13.26
N SER A 45 5.17 1.40 -14.00
CA SER A 45 5.56 2.69 -13.43
C SER A 45 4.53 3.21 -12.43
N ILE A 46 3.23 3.05 -12.70
CA ILE A 46 2.15 3.36 -11.76
C ILE A 46 2.31 2.52 -10.49
N ASN A 47 2.53 1.21 -10.62
CA ASN A 47 2.74 0.34 -9.46
C ASN A 47 3.99 0.73 -8.64
N ALA A 48 5.07 1.20 -9.29
CA ALA A 48 6.26 1.67 -8.60
C ALA A 48 6.01 2.99 -7.85
N GLN A 49 5.34 3.95 -8.49
CA GLN A 49 4.96 5.21 -7.85
C GLN A 49 3.98 4.99 -6.69
N GLU A 50 3.01 4.08 -6.86
CA GLU A 50 2.09 3.70 -5.79
C GLU A 50 2.84 3.04 -4.63
N ALA A 51 3.75 2.10 -4.91
CA ALA A 51 4.57 1.47 -3.89
C ALA A 51 5.39 2.51 -3.09
N ASP A 52 5.99 3.47 -3.78
CA ASP A 52 6.77 4.54 -3.13
C ASP A 52 5.86 5.46 -2.30
N ARG A 53 4.68 5.83 -2.80
CA ARG A 53 3.69 6.60 -2.02
C ARG A 53 3.25 5.88 -0.76
N LEU A 54 2.97 4.58 -0.83
CA LEU A 54 2.58 3.78 0.33
C LEU A 54 3.74 3.66 1.33
N ALA A 55 4.97 3.44 0.84
CA ALA A 55 6.15 3.34 1.69
C ALA A 55 6.46 4.66 2.42
N THR A 56 6.42 5.80 1.73
CA THR A 56 6.57 7.12 2.35
C THR A 56 5.44 7.42 3.35
N SER A 57 4.24 6.88 3.13
CA SER A 57 3.13 7.03 4.08
C SER A 57 3.40 6.26 5.37
N VAL A 58 3.99 5.06 5.29
CA VAL A 58 4.44 4.30 6.47
C VAL A 58 5.53 5.04 7.23
N GLU A 59 6.57 5.51 6.52
CA GLU A 59 7.65 6.27 7.15
C GLU A 59 7.12 7.54 7.85
N ARG A 60 6.23 8.27 7.18
CA ARG A 60 5.60 9.48 7.74
C ARG A 60 4.73 9.17 8.95
N GLU A 61 3.92 8.12 8.90
CA GLU A 61 3.05 7.74 10.02
C GLU A 61 3.86 7.33 11.25
N LEU A 62 4.96 6.58 11.05
CA LEU A 62 5.83 6.15 12.14
C LEU A 62 6.46 7.33 12.89
N VAL A 63 6.83 8.41 12.18
CA VAL A 63 7.38 9.63 12.82
C VAL A 63 6.32 10.63 13.28
N THR A 64 5.06 10.45 12.87
CA THR A 64 3.96 11.36 13.24
C THR A 64 3.33 10.85 14.53
N LEU A 65 3.44 11.63 15.61
CA LEU A 65 2.77 11.32 16.86
C LEU A 65 1.39 12.00 16.88
N HIS A 66 0.31 11.22 16.82
CA HIS A 66 -1.04 11.77 16.92
C HIS A 66 -1.38 12.13 18.36
N LYS A 67 -2.27 13.09 18.54
CA LYS A 67 -2.62 13.66 19.86
C LYS A 67 -3.10 12.62 20.88
N ASN A 68 -3.77 11.56 20.41
CA ASN A 68 -4.28 10.46 21.22
C ASN A 68 -3.24 9.37 21.53
N GLU A 69 -2.07 9.42 20.90
CA GLU A 69 -0.99 8.44 21.08
C GLU A 69 0.09 8.92 22.05
N SER A 70 0.13 10.22 22.36
CA SER A 70 1.09 10.79 23.30
C SER A 70 0.82 10.27 24.71
N THR A 71 1.79 9.52 25.25
CA THR A 71 1.74 8.95 26.60
C THR A 71 3.03 9.25 27.33
N THR A 72 3.14 8.85 28.61
CA THR A 72 4.40 8.97 29.36
C THR A 72 5.54 8.13 28.77
N THR A 73 5.19 7.08 28.01
CA THR A 73 6.13 6.16 27.36
C THR A 73 6.43 6.57 25.92
N ILE A 74 5.43 7.06 25.19
CA ILE A 74 5.55 7.53 23.81
C ILE A 74 5.55 9.05 23.81
N LYS A 75 6.74 9.65 23.81
CA LYS A 75 6.93 11.11 23.90
C LYS A 75 7.20 11.73 22.53
N SER A 76 7.74 10.94 21.61
CA SER A 76 8.18 11.36 20.28
C SER A 76 7.73 10.37 19.20
N GLY A 77 7.80 10.80 17.94
CA GLY A 77 7.61 9.90 16.79
C GLY A 77 8.62 8.75 16.78
N PHE A 78 9.84 8.98 17.27
CA PHE A 78 10.82 7.91 17.40
C PHE A 78 10.39 6.84 18.40
N ASP A 79 9.82 7.24 19.54
CA ASP A 79 9.31 6.29 20.53
C ASP A 79 8.15 5.47 19.96
N LYS A 80 7.24 6.12 19.22
CA LYS A 80 6.15 5.46 18.51
C LYS A 80 6.69 4.43 17.54
N ALA A 81 7.60 4.83 16.67
CA ALA A 81 8.22 3.97 15.68
C ALA A 81 8.93 2.78 16.34
N PHE A 82 9.68 3.01 17.41
CA PHE A 82 10.35 1.96 18.17
C PHE A 82 9.34 0.93 18.69
N THR A 83 8.26 1.37 19.34
CA THR A 83 7.21 0.48 19.85
C THR A 83 6.50 -0.28 18.72
N TRP A 84 6.18 0.38 17.62
CA TRP A 84 5.51 -0.26 16.48
C TRP A 84 6.39 -1.31 15.81
N LEU A 85 7.69 -1.06 15.71
CA LEU A 85 8.66 -2.00 15.14
C LEU A 85 8.92 -3.19 16.09
N ASP A 86 8.98 -2.95 17.40
CA ASP A 86 9.09 -4.01 18.43
C ASP A 86 7.87 -4.94 18.40
N GLU A 87 6.68 -4.38 18.19
CA GLU A 87 5.43 -5.14 18.17
C GLU A 87 5.05 -5.65 16.76
N CYS A 88 5.90 -5.46 15.75
CA CYS A 88 5.54 -5.70 14.34
C CYS A 88 5.29 -7.17 13.98
N ASP A 89 5.82 -8.11 14.77
CA ASP A 89 5.56 -9.55 14.60
C ASP A 89 4.34 -10.05 15.40
N ASP A 90 3.60 -9.18 16.10
CA ASP A 90 2.31 -9.52 16.71
C ASP A 90 1.14 -9.24 15.75
N TYR A 91 0.38 -10.29 15.42
CA TYR A 91 -0.81 -10.14 14.58
C TYR A 91 -1.84 -9.17 15.19
N ARG A 92 -1.91 -9.04 16.52
CA ARG A 92 -2.89 -8.17 17.19
C ARG A 92 -2.66 -6.70 16.93
N THR A 93 -1.44 -6.35 16.58
CA THR A 93 -1.01 -4.97 16.43
C THR A 93 -0.43 -4.69 15.03
N ALA A 94 -0.74 -5.60 14.10
CA ALA A 94 -0.28 -5.60 12.72
C ALA A 94 -0.56 -4.25 12.04
N ILE A 95 0.43 -3.79 11.27
CA ILE A 95 0.38 -2.51 10.57
C ILE A 95 -0.23 -2.71 9.18
N PHE A 96 -1.19 -1.86 8.83
CA PHE A 96 -1.80 -1.84 7.51
C PHE A 96 -1.57 -0.51 6.82
N VAL A 97 -1.36 -0.56 5.51
CA VAL A 97 -1.38 0.61 4.64
C VAL A 97 -2.44 0.45 3.56
N TYR A 98 -3.21 1.50 3.31
CA TYR A 98 -4.29 1.50 2.33
C TYR A 98 -4.58 2.92 1.87
N GLN A 99 -5.32 3.06 0.78
CA GLN A 99 -5.91 4.33 0.38
C GLN A 99 -7.38 4.31 0.75
N TYR A 100 -7.91 5.43 1.23
CA TYR A 100 -9.33 5.57 1.53
C TYR A 100 -9.86 6.92 1.07
N ARG A 101 -11.18 6.95 0.83
CA ARG A 101 -11.92 8.17 0.54
C ARG A 101 -12.09 8.96 1.83
N ALA A 102 -11.51 10.14 1.87
CA ALA A 102 -11.47 11.03 3.02
C ALA A 102 -12.29 12.30 2.77
N ASN A 103 -13.02 12.77 3.77
CA ASN A 103 -13.74 14.04 3.72
C ASN A 103 -12.78 15.18 4.11
N PRO A 104 -12.44 16.12 3.19
CA PRO A 104 -11.52 17.22 3.49
C PRO A 104 -12.05 18.19 4.55
N ASP A 105 -13.36 18.27 4.75
CA ASP A 105 -14.00 19.23 5.66
C ASP A 105 -14.20 18.67 7.08
N SER A 106 -13.87 17.39 7.30
CA SER A 106 -14.17 16.70 8.56
C SER A 106 -12.94 15.99 9.10
N ILE A 107 -12.32 16.59 10.12
CA ILE A 107 -11.16 16.06 10.83
C ILE A 107 -11.63 15.29 12.07
N ARG A 108 -11.02 14.13 12.33
CA ARG A 108 -11.24 13.29 13.53
C ARG A 108 -10.43 13.81 14.73
N SER A 109 -10.63 13.19 15.88
CA SER A 109 -9.87 13.50 17.10
C SER A 109 -8.38 13.12 17.02
N ASP A 110 -8.04 12.17 16.16
CA ASP A 110 -6.66 11.72 15.87
C ASP A 110 -6.01 12.54 14.74
N GLU A 111 -6.59 13.69 14.38
CA GLU A 111 -6.08 14.60 13.33
C GLU A 111 -6.12 14.02 11.90
N THR A 112 -6.69 12.83 11.71
CA THR A 112 -6.94 12.25 10.38
C THR A 112 -8.31 12.67 9.84
N LEU A 113 -8.56 12.49 8.55
CA LEU A 113 -9.83 12.87 7.92
C LEU A 113 -10.89 11.77 8.05
N GLN A 114 -12.17 12.14 8.17
CA GLN A 114 -13.27 11.16 8.26
C GLN A 114 -13.47 10.35 6.97
N PRO A 115 -13.86 9.07 7.06
CA PRO A 115 -13.95 8.21 5.90
C PRO A 115 -15.32 8.37 5.22
N VAL A 116 -15.32 8.56 3.91
CA VAL A 116 -16.54 8.66 3.11
C VAL A 116 -16.93 7.26 2.62
N LYS A 117 -17.82 6.63 3.38
CA LYS A 117 -18.30 5.25 3.12
C LYS A 117 -19.00 5.11 1.77
N SER A 118 -19.70 6.16 1.34
CA SER A 118 -20.39 6.18 0.05
C SER A 118 -19.42 6.51 -1.09
N ALA A 119 -19.43 5.72 -2.17
CA ALA A 119 -18.76 6.07 -3.42
C ALA A 119 -19.54 7.12 -4.25
N LYS A 120 -20.70 7.60 -3.74
CA LYS A 120 -21.48 8.65 -4.39
C LYS A 120 -20.89 10.01 -4.01
N GLY A 121 -20.23 10.65 -4.96
CA GLY A 121 -19.64 11.99 -4.82
C GLY A 121 -18.59 12.24 -5.91
N GLN A 122 -18.21 13.49 -6.10
CA GLN A 122 -17.15 13.88 -7.02
C GLN A 122 -15.80 13.92 -6.28
N PRO A 123 -14.78 13.16 -6.74
CA PRO A 123 -13.42 13.30 -6.24
C PRO A 123 -12.91 14.74 -6.35
N GLY A 124 -12.22 15.22 -5.32
CA GLY A 124 -11.69 16.59 -5.23
C GLY A 124 -12.71 17.65 -4.78
N LYS A 125 -13.98 17.28 -4.62
CA LYS A 125 -15.02 18.14 -4.05
C LYS A 125 -15.65 17.51 -2.81
N ASP A 126 -16.21 16.32 -2.97
CA ASP A 126 -16.94 15.63 -1.89
C ASP A 126 -16.04 14.71 -1.06
N TYR A 127 -14.96 14.22 -1.68
CA TYR A 127 -13.92 13.44 -1.01
C TYR A 127 -12.59 13.55 -1.75
N ILE A 128 -11.49 13.28 -1.05
CA ILE A 128 -10.15 13.09 -1.61
C ILE A 128 -9.67 11.66 -1.30
N VAL A 129 -8.83 11.08 -2.15
CA VAL A 129 -8.24 9.75 -1.90
C VAL A 129 -6.83 9.96 -1.36
N LEU A 130 -6.59 9.47 -0.14
CA LEU A 130 -5.30 9.60 0.51
C LEU A 130 -4.83 8.28 1.13
N PRO A 131 -3.50 8.05 1.16
CA PRO A 131 -2.93 6.89 1.83
C PRO A 131 -2.99 7.07 3.35
N MET A 132 -3.22 5.98 4.06
CA MET A 132 -3.30 5.92 5.51
C MET A 132 -2.63 4.67 6.01
N VAL A 133 -2.07 4.78 7.21
CA VAL A 133 -1.42 3.68 7.90
C VAL A 133 -2.04 3.57 9.28
N ARG A 134 -2.54 2.39 9.62
CA ARG A 134 -3.14 2.12 10.93
C ARG A 134 -2.78 0.72 11.40
N ARG A 135 -2.77 0.54 12.72
CA ARG A 135 -2.64 -0.78 13.32
C ARG A 135 -3.99 -1.48 13.43
N LEU A 136 -3.98 -2.80 13.62
CA LEU A 136 -5.20 -3.58 13.83
C LEU A 136 -5.95 -3.20 15.12
N ASP A 137 -5.23 -2.82 16.16
CA ASP A 137 -5.77 -2.44 17.47
C ASP A 137 -6.31 -1.00 17.50
N ASP A 138 -6.07 -0.22 16.44
CA ASP A 138 -6.68 1.09 16.25
C ASP A 138 -8.18 0.95 15.92
N PRO A 139 -9.11 1.49 16.73
CA PRO A 139 -10.54 1.41 16.44
C PRO A 139 -10.94 2.06 15.11
N GLU A 140 -10.20 3.10 14.68
CA GLU A 140 -10.49 3.81 13.43
C GLU A 140 -10.16 2.99 12.19
N PHE A 141 -9.27 1.98 12.29
CA PHE A 141 -9.00 1.05 11.20
C PHE A 141 -10.28 0.40 10.67
N PHE A 142 -11.16 -0.05 11.58
CA PHE A 142 -12.43 -0.67 11.18
C PHE A 142 -13.45 0.32 10.61
N ASN A 143 -13.35 1.59 11.01
CA ASN A 143 -14.18 2.67 10.45
C ASN A 143 -13.78 3.00 9.01
N ASP A 144 -12.50 2.82 8.69
CA ASP A 144 -11.91 3.11 7.38
C ASP A 144 -12.18 2.02 6.34
N LEU A 145 -12.27 0.75 6.76
CA LEU A 145 -12.47 -0.41 5.86
C LEU A 145 -13.54 -0.23 4.77
N PRO A 146 -14.75 0.32 5.04
CA PRO A 146 -15.76 0.53 4.00
C PRO A 146 -15.43 1.65 2.99
N ALA A 147 -14.54 2.57 3.36
CA ALA A 147 -14.12 3.70 2.54
C ALA A 147 -12.83 3.42 1.75
N ILE A 148 -12.22 2.24 1.93
CA ILE A 148 -11.00 1.85 1.21
C ILE A 148 -11.23 1.88 -0.30
N GLU A 149 -10.20 2.33 -1.00
CA GLU A 149 -10.10 2.34 -2.45
C GLU A 149 -8.82 1.62 -2.87
N GLY A 150 -8.96 0.56 -3.66
CA GLY A 150 -7.84 -0.29 -4.06
C GLY A 150 -7.49 -1.39 -3.06
N THR A 151 -6.22 -1.79 -3.05
CA THR A 151 -5.71 -2.91 -2.25
C THR A 151 -5.28 -2.45 -0.85
N LEU A 152 -5.69 -3.22 0.16
CA LEU A 152 -5.18 -3.12 1.52
C LEU A 152 -3.92 -3.97 1.65
N PHE A 153 -2.84 -3.40 2.17
CA PHE A 153 -1.58 -4.11 2.38
C PHE A 153 -1.30 -4.27 3.87
N LEU A 154 -0.95 -5.49 4.27
CA LEU A 154 -0.26 -5.76 5.54
C LEU A 154 1.21 -5.38 5.37
N VAL A 155 1.77 -4.67 6.34
CA VAL A 155 3.19 -4.33 6.39
C VAL A 155 3.85 -5.17 7.48
N LYS A 156 4.81 -6.01 7.09
CA LYS A 156 5.70 -6.68 8.04
C LYS A 156 7.03 -5.95 8.04
N CYS A 157 7.55 -5.63 9.23
CA CYS A 157 8.82 -4.94 9.38
C CYS A 157 9.86 -5.88 9.96
N THR A 158 11.07 -5.82 9.43
CA THR A 158 12.23 -6.55 9.96
C THR A 158 13.36 -5.54 10.13
N GLN A 159 13.92 -5.42 11.32
CA GLN A 159 15.03 -4.49 11.55
C GLN A 159 16.25 -4.89 10.71
N LEU A 160 16.94 -3.89 10.18
CA LEU A 160 18.23 -4.05 9.52
C LEU A 160 19.35 -3.85 10.56
N THR A 161 20.20 -4.85 10.75
CA THR A 161 21.40 -4.78 11.61
C THR A 161 22.67 -5.00 10.81
N PHE A 162 23.82 -4.60 11.34
CA PHE A 162 25.10 -4.77 10.67
C PHE A 162 25.58 -6.23 10.77
N ASP A 163 26.00 -6.78 9.64
CA ASP A 163 26.72 -8.06 9.59
C ASP A 163 28.22 -7.90 9.91
N GLU A 164 28.96 -9.01 9.94
CA GLU A 164 30.41 -9.02 10.16
C GLU A 164 31.21 -8.25 9.10
N GLN A 165 30.57 -7.93 7.96
CA GLN A 165 31.15 -7.14 6.86
C GLN A 165 30.66 -5.69 6.84
N ASP A 166 30.04 -5.22 7.94
CA ASP A 166 29.52 -3.86 8.10
C ASP A 166 28.42 -3.50 7.07
N ARG A 167 27.63 -4.49 6.65
CA ARG A 167 26.48 -4.30 5.76
C ARG A 167 25.18 -4.45 6.53
N LEU A 168 24.18 -3.63 6.18
CA LEU A 168 22.83 -3.77 6.72
C LEU A 168 22.12 -4.98 6.12
N VAL A 169 21.71 -5.92 6.97
CA VAL A 169 21.02 -7.14 6.59
C VAL A 169 19.71 -7.28 7.38
N ALA A 170 18.64 -7.64 6.70
CA ALA A 170 17.39 -8.05 7.33
C ALA A 170 17.52 -9.53 7.71
N ASP A 171 17.58 -9.83 9.00
CA ASP A 171 17.50 -11.21 9.49
C ASP A 171 16.23 -11.40 10.32
N PRO A 172 15.16 -11.93 9.70
CA PRO A 172 13.91 -12.21 10.40
C PRO A 172 14.07 -13.18 11.56
N ASN A 173 15.08 -14.07 11.56
CA ASN A 173 15.25 -15.01 12.67
C ASN A 173 15.85 -14.34 13.92
N LYS A 174 16.54 -13.21 13.74
CA LYS A 174 17.15 -12.44 14.84
C LYS A 174 16.25 -11.34 15.38
N THR A 175 15.57 -10.63 14.48
CA THR A 175 14.91 -9.34 14.77
C THR A 175 13.38 -9.42 14.77
N ASN A 176 12.77 -10.60 14.59
CA ASN A 176 11.31 -10.70 14.59
C ASN A 176 10.73 -10.26 15.93
N GLY A 177 9.95 -9.17 15.91
CA GLY A 177 9.25 -8.65 17.07
C GLY A 177 10.18 -8.22 18.21
N LYS A 178 11.42 -7.81 17.88
CA LYS A 178 12.39 -7.27 18.85
C LYS A 178 13.30 -6.26 18.17
N ILE A 179 13.55 -5.15 18.86
CA ILE A 179 14.62 -4.24 18.48
C ILE A 179 15.96 -4.69 19.10
N LEU A 180 16.98 -4.79 18.27
CA LEU A 180 18.36 -5.08 18.66
C LEU A 180 19.23 -3.84 18.49
N ASP A 181 20.29 -3.75 19.28
CA ASP A 181 21.42 -2.88 18.96
C ASP A 181 22.00 -3.30 17.60
N PRO A 182 22.11 -2.38 16.64
CA PRO A 182 22.47 -2.71 15.28
C PRO A 182 23.90 -3.26 15.13
N ARG A 183 24.78 -3.14 16.13
CA ARG A 183 26.19 -3.55 16.03
C ARG A 183 26.58 -4.74 16.91
N ASN A 184 25.82 -5.03 17.97
CA ASN A 184 26.17 -6.10 18.90
C ASN A 184 25.03 -7.11 19.15
N ASP A 185 23.93 -6.99 18.39
CA ASP A 185 22.75 -7.86 18.46
C ASP A 185 22.11 -7.96 19.87
N THR A 186 22.38 -7.01 20.78
CA THR A 186 21.77 -6.98 22.12
C THR A 186 20.36 -6.43 22.05
N ALA A 187 19.38 -7.15 22.61
CA ALA A 187 18.00 -6.67 22.62
C ALA A 187 17.84 -5.36 23.42
N VAL A 188 17.17 -4.39 22.81
CA VAL A 188 16.82 -3.11 23.40
C VAL A 188 15.30 -3.08 23.58
N SER A 189 14.84 -2.83 24.80
CA SER A 189 13.41 -2.81 25.13
C SER A 189 12.85 -1.40 25.40
N VAL A 190 13.69 -0.37 25.36
CA VAL A 190 13.30 1.01 25.65
C VAL A 190 13.90 1.95 24.60
N PRO A 191 13.10 2.83 23.97
CA PRO A 191 13.57 3.75 22.94
C PRO A 191 14.77 4.61 23.39
N ASP A 192 14.74 5.11 24.63
CA ASP A 192 15.79 5.95 25.23
C ASP A 192 17.16 5.26 25.26
N ARG A 193 17.19 3.92 25.35
CA ARG A 193 18.42 3.11 25.41
C ARG A 193 18.91 2.63 24.05
N TYR A 194 18.18 2.93 22.98
CA TYR A 194 18.62 2.58 21.64
C TYR A 194 19.89 3.39 21.30
N PRO A 195 20.99 2.72 20.90
CA PRO A 195 22.32 3.32 20.85
C PRO A 195 22.57 4.20 19.62
N ASP A 196 21.74 4.08 18.58
CA ASP A 196 21.88 4.81 17.33
C ASP A 196 20.77 5.87 17.17
N SER A 197 20.99 6.83 16.28
CA SER A 197 20.02 7.88 15.93
C SER A 197 18.96 7.41 14.92
N VAL A 198 19.17 6.26 14.30
CA VAL A 198 18.34 5.73 13.22
C VAL A 198 18.02 4.25 13.44
N ILE A 199 16.75 3.89 13.28
CA ILE A 199 16.32 2.50 13.16
C ILE A 199 16.04 2.23 11.68
N ALA A 200 16.91 1.46 11.05
CA ALA A 200 16.70 0.99 9.68
C ALA A 200 15.92 -0.33 9.69
N PHE A 201 14.96 -0.48 8.78
CA PHE A 201 14.12 -1.69 8.69
C PHE A 201 13.71 -1.97 7.25
N ALA A 202 13.53 -3.24 6.92
CA ALA A 202 12.89 -3.67 5.69
C ALA A 202 11.37 -3.77 5.94
N ALA A 203 10.58 -3.08 5.13
CA ALA A 203 9.13 -3.13 5.12
C ALA A 203 8.65 -4.00 3.95
N GLU A 204 7.99 -5.11 4.26
CA GLU A 204 7.41 -6.06 3.33
C GLU A 204 5.91 -5.83 3.19
N PHE A 205 5.43 -5.58 1.97
CA PHE A 205 4.04 -5.22 1.72
C PHE A 205 3.28 -6.42 1.13
N HIS A 206 2.36 -7.00 1.89
CA HIS A 206 1.56 -8.15 1.49
C HIS A 206 0.12 -7.73 1.20
N ALA A 207 -0.36 -7.99 -0.02
CA ALA A 207 -1.76 -7.74 -0.35
C ALA A 207 -2.69 -8.62 0.50
N MET A 208 -3.71 -7.99 1.08
CA MET A 208 -4.79 -8.65 1.79
C MET A 208 -5.87 -9.12 0.81
N PRO A 209 -6.46 -10.31 1.05
CA PRO A 209 -7.46 -10.88 0.16
C PRO A 209 -8.83 -10.18 0.25
N THR A 210 -9.08 -9.43 1.32
CA THR A 210 -10.36 -8.77 1.58
C THR A 210 -10.19 -7.58 2.52
N THR A 211 -11.16 -6.66 2.48
CA THR A 211 -11.31 -5.52 3.39
C THR A 211 -12.46 -5.72 4.39
N THR A 212 -13.02 -6.93 4.49
CA THR A 212 -14.18 -7.18 5.35
C THR A 212 -13.80 -7.23 6.84
N VAL A 213 -14.56 -6.53 7.68
CA VAL A 213 -14.36 -6.50 9.14
C VAL A 213 -14.33 -7.90 9.75
N ALA A 214 -15.20 -8.81 9.27
CA ALA A 214 -15.30 -10.19 9.77
C ALA A 214 -13.99 -10.98 9.58
N TYR A 215 -13.24 -10.72 8.51
CA TYR A 215 -11.98 -11.39 8.26
C TYR A 215 -10.91 -11.00 9.28
N PHE A 216 -10.79 -9.71 9.59
CA PHE A 216 -9.82 -9.18 10.54
C PHE A 216 -10.14 -9.53 12.00
N LYS A 217 -11.42 -9.72 12.32
CA LYS A 217 -11.85 -10.15 13.66
C LYS A 217 -11.80 -11.68 13.87
N GLY A 218 -11.67 -12.46 12.80
CA GLY A 218 -11.64 -13.92 12.86
C GLY A 218 -10.23 -14.51 12.76
N ASP A 219 -10.13 -15.83 12.90
CA ASP A 219 -8.87 -16.58 12.77
C ASP A 219 -8.26 -16.51 11.36
N GLY A 220 -9.05 -16.10 10.36
CA GLY A 220 -8.61 -15.99 8.97
C GLY A 220 -7.44 -15.02 8.80
N PHE A 221 -7.49 -13.87 9.48
CA PHE A 221 -6.39 -12.91 9.46
C PHE A 221 -5.16 -13.44 10.18
N LYS A 222 -5.31 -14.01 11.39
CA LYS A 222 -4.20 -14.60 12.15
C LYS A 222 -3.39 -15.60 11.31
N ARG A 223 -4.08 -16.56 10.67
CA ARG A 223 -3.44 -17.54 9.77
C ARG A 223 -2.73 -16.87 8.59
N ARG A 224 -3.33 -15.82 8.03
CA ARG A 224 -2.72 -15.08 6.91
C ARG A 224 -1.46 -14.33 7.35
N PHE A 225 -1.46 -13.71 8.52
CA PHE A 225 -0.32 -13.02 9.10
C PHE A 225 0.88 -13.97 9.30
N GLU A 226 0.63 -15.15 9.86
CA GLU A 226 1.65 -16.18 10.10
C GLU A 226 2.19 -16.80 8.80
N THR A 227 1.38 -16.85 7.74
CA THR A 227 1.74 -17.47 6.45
C THR A 227 2.15 -16.47 5.36
N ALA A 228 2.17 -15.17 5.67
CA ALA A 228 2.59 -14.13 4.73
C ALA A 228 4.10 -14.23 4.46
N LYS A 229 4.47 -14.80 3.30
CA LYS A 229 5.87 -14.98 2.88
C LYS A 229 6.21 -14.30 1.54
N ASN A 230 5.20 -14.04 0.73
CA ASN A 230 5.38 -13.47 -0.61
C ASN A 230 4.90 -12.01 -0.58
N PRO A 231 5.80 -11.04 -0.37
CA PRO A 231 5.44 -9.63 -0.49
C PRO A 231 5.22 -9.26 -1.96
N VAL A 232 4.33 -8.30 -2.18
CA VAL A 232 4.12 -7.68 -3.50
C VAL A 232 5.31 -6.78 -3.83
N PHE A 233 5.85 -6.08 -2.83
CA PHE A 233 7.08 -5.31 -2.91
C PHE A 233 7.71 -5.16 -1.53
N VAL A 234 9.00 -4.82 -1.52
CA VAL A 234 9.80 -4.57 -0.31
C VAL A 234 10.46 -3.20 -0.45
N ARG A 235 10.58 -2.47 0.66
CA ARG A 235 11.29 -1.19 0.75
C ARG A 235 12.13 -1.15 2.02
N ASN A 236 13.36 -0.69 1.91
CA ASN A 236 14.19 -0.36 3.07
C ASN A 236 13.83 1.06 3.50
N LEU A 237 13.41 1.20 4.76
CA LEU A 237 12.98 2.44 5.37
C LEU A 237 13.81 2.71 6.62
N ALA A 238 13.78 3.94 7.10
CA ALA A 238 14.51 4.35 8.28
C ALA A 238 13.74 5.39 9.06
N VAL A 239 13.66 5.23 10.39
CA VAL A 239 13.11 6.25 11.30
C VAL A 239 14.25 6.89 12.05
N ARG A 240 14.25 8.23 12.12
CA ARG A 240 15.25 9.03 12.82
C ARG A 240 14.69 9.56 14.14
N ARG A 241 15.57 9.73 15.13
CA ARG A 241 15.25 10.40 16.39
C ARG A 241 15.07 11.91 16.23
#